data_AF-A0A968A5S1-F1
#
_entry.id   AF-A0A968A5S1-F1
#
_cell.length_a   1.000
_cell.length_b   1.000
_cell.length_c   1.000
_cell.angle_alpha   90.00
_cell.angle_beta   90.00
_cell.angle_gamma   90.00
#
_symmetry.space_group_name_H-M   'P 1'
#
loop_
_entity.id
_entity.type
_entity.pdbx_description
1 polymer ?
#
loop_
_entity_poly.entity_id
_entity_poly.type
_entity_poly.pdbx_seq_one_letter_code
_entity_poly.pdbx_strand_id
1 'polypeptide(L)'
;MTDKNLRTLAREYSEGKLKKADYRRERDMLIEGILSGNITVEENNFRSLLDLSIPQHTIEKDPPEIILKENLEEQPDDHQLPGQNFYLLSTFTFIIFISICIVIYMLSQKELSEPESMTSDTELRMDLQALSHLIPETFIIEDFIQRFIRKNDWSDTSRQAFLENWLSLSPEERQTALELPISNQLTNKIYEQLIEQRALYQVGDKEDSMRKQRELVEFAEIIGIDDSRIRVQRTEDSGKNNPLPDTGISPKL
;
A
#
# COMPACT_ATOMS: atom_id res chain seq x y z
N MET A 1 -10.81 -28.02 -22.78
CA MET A 1 -10.25 -27.08 -21.79
C MET A 1 -10.02 -27.88 -20.52
N THR A 2 -8.87 -27.73 -19.88
CA THR A 2 -8.54 -28.48 -18.65
C THR A 2 -9.28 -27.87 -17.47
N ASP A 3 -10.08 -28.67 -16.74
CA ASP A 3 -10.82 -28.29 -15.51
C ASP A 3 -9.88 -28.10 -14.30
N LYS A 4 -8.72 -27.47 -14.53
CA LYS A 4 -7.77 -27.15 -13.46
C LYS A 4 -8.23 -25.87 -12.77
N ASN A 5 -8.39 -25.93 -11.46
CA ASN A 5 -8.58 -24.77 -10.60
C ASN A 5 -7.26 -24.40 -9.89
N LEU A 6 -7.21 -23.20 -9.29
CA LEU A 6 -6.03 -22.72 -8.56
C LEU A 6 -5.58 -23.68 -7.44
N ARG A 7 -6.53 -24.38 -6.80
CA ARG A 7 -6.23 -25.35 -5.74
C ARG A 7 -5.52 -26.58 -6.29
N THR A 8 -5.89 -27.07 -7.47
CA THR A 8 -5.20 -28.18 -8.14
C THR A 8 -3.80 -27.77 -8.58
N LEU A 9 -3.62 -26.57 -9.14
CA LEU A 9 -2.30 -26.06 -9.50
C LEU A 9 -1.37 -25.94 -8.29
N ALA A 10 -1.85 -25.35 -7.19
CA ALA A 10 -1.06 -25.22 -5.97
C ALA A 10 -0.66 -26.59 -5.41
N ARG A 11 -1.56 -27.58 -5.48
CA ARG A 11 -1.30 -28.96 -5.05
C ARG A 11 -0.25 -29.63 -5.92
N GLU A 12 -0.40 -29.59 -7.24
CA GLU A 12 0.56 -30.18 -8.19
C GLU A 12 1.96 -29.56 -8.03
N TYR A 13 2.05 -28.25 -7.78
CA TYR A 13 3.30 -27.58 -7.46
C TYR A 13 3.90 -28.07 -6.13
N SER A 14 3.10 -28.17 -5.07
CA SER A 14 3.56 -28.66 -3.76
C SER A 14 4.01 -30.12 -3.78
N GLU A 15 3.39 -30.94 -4.64
CA GLU A 15 3.77 -32.34 -4.85
C GLU A 15 5.00 -32.49 -5.77
N GLY A 16 5.57 -31.39 -6.28
CA GLY A 16 6.70 -31.39 -7.21
C GLY A 16 6.36 -31.89 -8.62
N LYS A 17 5.07 -32.11 -8.92
CA LYS A 17 4.60 -32.54 -10.26
C LYS A 17 4.63 -31.41 -11.28
N LEU A 18 4.58 -30.16 -10.80
CA LEU A 18 4.61 -28.96 -11.63
C LEU A 18 5.85 -28.13 -11.30
N LYS A 19 6.62 -27.72 -12.31
CA LYS A 19 7.78 -26.83 -12.11
C LYS A 19 7.32 -25.41 -11.79
N LYS A 20 8.15 -24.65 -11.09
CA LYS A 20 7.85 -23.26 -10.66
C LYS A 20 7.46 -22.33 -11.83
N ALA A 21 8.15 -22.43 -12.96
CA ALA A 21 7.85 -21.62 -14.15
C ALA A 21 6.48 -21.97 -14.75
N ASP A 22 6.17 -23.27 -14.86
CA ASP A 22 4.89 -23.75 -15.37
C ASP A 22 3.73 -23.40 -14.44
N TYR A 23 3.95 -23.49 -13.12
CA TYR A 23 2.97 -23.05 -12.12
C TYR A 23 2.60 -21.57 -12.29
N ARG A 24 3.60 -20.69 -12.44
CA ARG A 24 3.34 -19.24 -12.64
C ARG A 24 2.55 -19.00 -13.92
N ARG A 25 2.97 -19.61 -15.02
CA ARG A 25 2.30 -19.50 -16.32
C ARG A 25 0.85 -20.00 -16.27
N GLU A 26 0.61 -21.20 -15.73
CA GLU A 26 -0.75 -21.76 -15.63
C GLU A 26 -1.64 -20.94 -14.67
N ARG A 27 -1.07 -20.41 -13.58
CA ARG A 27 -1.77 -19.53 -12.64
C ARG A 27 -2.18 -18.22 -13.30
N ASP A 28 -1.27 -17.57 -14.02
CA ASP A 28 -1.53 -16.27 -14.65
C ASP A 28 -2.59 -16.42 -15.76
N MET A 29 -2.54 -17.50 -16.54
CA MET A 29 -3.60 -17.85 -17.51
C MET A 29 -4.97 -18.07 -16.86
N LEU A 30 -5.02 -18.71 -15.69
CA LEU A 30 -6.26 -18.92 -14.94
C LEU A 30 -6.85 -17.60 -14.43
N ILE A 31 -6.01 -16.72 -13.88
CA ILE A 31 -6.42 -15.40 -13.40
C ILE A 31 -6.96 -14.56 -14.57
N GLU A 32 -6.26 -14.53 -15.69
CA GLU A 32 -6.70 -13.81 -16.89
C GLU A 32 -8.01 -14.38 -17.46
N GLY A 33 -8.18 -15.71 -17.45
CA GLY A 33 -9.42 -16.36 -17.85
C GLY A 33 -10.61 -16.02 -16.95
N ILE A 34 -10.39 -15.87 -15.64
CA ILE A 34 -11.41 -15.43 -14.67
C ILE A 34 -11.76 -13.96 -14.91
N LEU A 35 -10.75 -13.09 -15.05
CA LEU A 35 -10.94 -11.66 -15.25
C LEU A 35 -11.63 -11.33 -16.59
N SER A 36 -11.38 -12.12 -17.63
CA SER A 36 -12.03 -11.99 -18.94
C SER A 36 -13.44 -12.59 -19.01
N GLY A 37 -13.91 -13.26 -17.94
CA GLY A 37 -15.20 -13.95 -17.93
C GLY A 37 -15.23 -15.25 -18.76
N ASN A 38 -14.09 -15.69 -19.29
CA ASN A 38 -13.96 -16.93 -20.06
C ASN A 38 -14.00 -18.18 -19.16
N ILE A 39 -13.63 -18.02 -17.88
CA ILE A 39 -13.69 -19.09 -16.88
C ILE A 39 -14.75 -18.71 -15.84
N THR A 40 -15.85 -19.46 -15.83
CA THR A 40 -16.89 -19.30 -14.80
C THR A 40 -16.39 -19.89 -13.48
N VAL A 41 -16.25 -19.04 -12.47
CA VAL A 41 -15.92 -19.48 -11.10
C VAL A 41 -17.23 -19.83 -10.42
N GLU A 42 -17.45 -21.11 -10.10
CA GLU A 42 -18.56 -21.49 -9.23
C GLU A 42 -18.37 -20.84 -7.86
N GLU A 43 -19.39 -20.12 -7.41
CA GLU A 43 -19.38 -19.49 -6.10
C GLU A 43 -19.31 -20.59 -5.04
N ASN A 44 -18.14 -20.71 -4.41
CA ASN A 44 -17.95 -21.65 -3.34
C ASN A 44 -18.76 -21.12 -2.16
N ASN A 45 -19.92 -21.72 -1.92
CA ASN A 45 -20.82 -21.32 -0.86
C ASN A 45 -20.14 -21.68 0.47
N PHE A 46 -19.27 -20.80 0.94
CA PHE A 46 -18.59 -20.97 2.22
C PHE A 46 -19.67 -21.03 3.27
N ARG A 47 -19.73 -22.18 3.96
CA ARG A 47 -20.68 -22.39 5.04
C ARG A 47 -20.53 -21.23 6.02
N SER A 48 -21.61 -20.47 6.20
CA SER A 48 -21.62 -19.31 7.09
C SER A 48 -21.05 -19.70 8.45
N LEU A 49 -20.13 -18.91 9.00
CA LEU A 49 -19.49 -19.16 10.29
C LEU A 49 -20.49 -19.27 11.46
N LEU A 50 -21.74 -18.85 11.22
CA LEU A 50 -22.85 -18.93 12.16
C LEU A 50 -23.53 -20.33 12.19
N ASP A 51 -23.23 -21.22 11.24
CA ASP A 51 -23.75 -22.60 11.18
C ASP A 51 -22.76 -23.63 11.78
N LEU A 52 -21.89 -23.16 12.67
CA LEU A 52 -20.98 -24.00 13.45
C LEU A 52 -21.70 -24.56 14.70
N SER A 53 -22.68 -25.42 14.46
CA SER A 53 -23.05 -26.44 15.45
C SER A 53 -21.93 -27.50 15.46
N ILE A 54 -20.82 -27.18 16.11
CA ILE A 54 -19.62 -28.04 16.18
C ILE A 54 -20.00 -29.33 16.94
N PRO A 55 -20.01 -30.51 16.31
CA PRO A 55 -19.93 -31.75 17.07
C PRO A 55 -18.55 -31.76 17.73
N GLN A 56 -18.52 -31.85 19.05
CA GLN A 56 -17.29 -32.04 19.82
C GLN A 56 -16.67 -33.39 19.45
N HIS A 57 -15.93 -33.47 18.36
CA HIS A 57 -15.03 -34.57 18.10
C HIS A 57 -13.74 -34.30 18.87
N THR A 58 -13.57 -35.03 19.97
CA THR A 58 -12.33 -35.20 20.70
C THR A 58 -11.21 -35.57 19.72
N ILE A 59 -10.34 -34.61 19.42
CA ILE A 59 -9.09 -34.87 18.70
C ILE A 59 -8.11 -35.39 19.74
N GLU A 60 -8.04 -36.71 19.84
CA GLU A 60 -7.01 -37.44 20.58
C GLU A 60 -5.72 -37.46 19.75
N LYS A 61 -4.62 -37.02 20.39
CA LYS A 61 -3.18 -37.36 20.17
C LYS A 61 -2.81 -37.89 18.78
N ASP A 62 -1.98 -37.21 17.98
CA ASP A 62 -0.57 -36.90 18.23
C ASP A 62 -0.12 -35.97 17.08
N PRO A 63 0.78 -35.00 17.32
CA PRO A 63 1.28 -34.14 16.26
C PRO A 63 2.09 -34.97 15.25
N PRO A 64 1.76 -34.94 13.94
CA PRO A 64 2.59 -35.56 12.94
C PRO A 64 3.94 -34.84 12.91
N GLU A 65 4.99 -35.59 13.18
CA GLU A 65 6.37 -35.15 13.03
C GLU A 65 6.62 -34.84 11.54
N ILE A 66 6.54 -33.56 11.18
CA ILE A 66 6.86 -33.09 9.83
C ILE A 66 8.38 -33.16 9.70
N ILE A 67 8.87 -34.30 9.21
CA ILE A 67 10.26 -34.46 8.78
C ILE A 67 10.43 -33.66 7.49
N LEU A 68 10.76 -32.38 7.63
CA LEU A 68 11.18 -31.52 6.53
C LEU A 68 12.57 -32.03 6.07
N LYS A 69 12.59 -32.91 5.06
CA LYS A 69 13.83 -33.24 4.36
C LYS A 69 14.23 -32.04 3.51
N GLU A 70 15.02 -31.16 4.09
CA GLU A 70 15.77 -30.11 3.41
C GLU A 70 16.78 -30.77 2.46
N ASN A 71 16.34 -31.08 1.24
CA ASN A 71 17.23 -31.42 0.14
C ASN A 71 17.40 -30.15 -0.70
N LEU A 72 18.16 -29.21 -0.14
CA LEU A 72 18.59 -27.99 -0.80
C LEU A 72 19.78 -28.36 -1.69
N GLU A 73 19.51 -28.89 -2.88
CA GLU A 73 20.52 -28.93 -3.95
C GLU A 73 20.82 -27.47 -4.33
N GLU A 74 21.97 -26.97 -3.88
CA GLU A 74 22.57 -25.73 -4.35
C GLU A 74 22.78 -25.81 -5.87
N GLN A 75 21.87 -25.20 -6.61
CA GLN A 75 22.06 -24.92 -8.02
C GLN A 75 23.02 -23.72 -8.11
N PRO A 76 24.21 -23.86 -8.75
CA PRO A 76 25.13 -22.74 -8.90
C PRO A 76 24.55 -21.75 -9.92
N ASP A 77 24.00 -20.65 -9.43
CA ASP A 77 23.59 -19.50 -10.23
C ASP A 77 24.83 -18.75 -10.72
N ASP A 78 25.34 -19.15 -11.90
CA ASP A 78 26.30 -18.40 -12.68
C ASP A 78 25.56 -17.26 -13.43
N HIS A 79 25.07 -16.29 -12.67
CA HIS A 79 24.53 -15.03 -13.21
C HIS A 79 25.61 -13.96 -13.13
N GLN A 80 26.45 -13.92 -14.16
CA GLN A 80 27.30 -12.79 -14.48
C GLN A 80 26.47 -11.51 -14.53
N LEU A 81 26.68 -10.63 -13.54
CA LEU A 81 26.10 -9.29 -13.48
C LEU A 81 26.47 -8.52 -14.75
N PRO A 82 25.48 -8.08 -15.56
CA PRO A 82 25.75 -7.25 -16.73
C PRO A 82 26.42 -5.94 -16.29
N GLY A 83 27.49 -5.60 -17.01
CA GLY A 83 28.49 -4.61 -16.61
C GLY A 83 27.95 -3.24 -16.19
N GLN A 84 28.63 -2.70 -15.19
CA GLN A 84 28.56 -1.36 -14.58
C GLN A 84 28.43 -0.18 -15.56
N ASN A 85 28.68 -0.38 -16.85
CA ASN A 85 28.58 0.64 -17.90
C ASN A 85 27.13 0.98 -18.30
N PHE A 86 26.13 0.16 -17.95
CA PHE A 86 24.73 0.43 -18.31
C PHE A 86 24.10 1.57 -17.49
N TYR A 87 24.51 1.72 -16.22
CA TYR A 87 24.00 2.75 -15.33
C TYR A 87 24.41 4.16 -15.75
N LEU A 88 25.59 4.33 -16.34
CA LEU A 88 26.05 5.64 -16.81
C LEU A 88 25.28 6.11 -18.04
N LEU A 89 24.87 5.21 -18.95
CA LEU A 89 24.10 5.61 -20.13
C LEU A 89 22.65 5.99 -19.78
N SER A 90 22.07 5.33 -18.78
CA SER A 90 20.68 5.57 -18.35
C SER A 90 20.49 6.95 -17.73
N THR A 91 21.43 7.41 -16.88
CA THR A 91 21.30 8.72 -16.20
C THR A 91 21.35 9.90 -17.18
N PHE A 92 22.16 9.82 -18.23
CA PHE A 92 22.21 10.87 -19.28
C PHE A 92 20.89 10.99 -20.03
N THR A 93 20.24 9.87 -20.38
CA THR A 93 18.94 9.92 -21.08
C THR A 93 17.83 10.52 -20.22
N PHE A 94 17.86 10.28 -18.90
CA PHE A 94 16.89 10.83 -17.96
C PHE A 94 17.03 12.36 -17.80
N ILE A 95 18.25 12.88 -17.73
CA ILE A 95 18.51 14.33 -17.63
C ILE A 95 18.03 15.07 -18.90
N ILE A 96 18.29 14.49 -20.08
CA ILE A 96 17.82 15.06 -21.36
C ILE A 96 16.28 15.09 -21.39
N PHE A 97 15.64 14.02 -20.95
CA PHE A 97 14.17 13.95 -20.90
C PHE A 97 13.56 15.01 -19.98
N ILE A 98 14.10 15.19 -18.77
CA ILE A 98 13.65 16.23 -17.83
C ILE A 98 13.82 17.63 -18.44
N SER A 99 14.95 17.90 -19.10
CA SER A 99 15.21 19.17 -19.76
C SER A 99 14.16 19.47 -20.85
N ILE A 100 13.80 18.47 -21.66
CA ILE A 100 12.75 18.58 -22.68
C ILE A 100 11.38 18.85 -22.03
N CYS A 101 11.02 18.14 -20.96
CA CYS A 101 9.76 18.38 -20.24
C CYS A 101 9.66 19.81 -19.68
N ILE A 102 10.75 20.37 -19.14
CA ILE A 102 10.77 21.74 -18.63
C ILE A 102 10.55 22.75 -19.76
N VAL A 103 11.18 22.55 -20.92
CA VAL A 103 10.99 23.44 -22.09
C VAL A 103 9.55 23.38 -22.59
N ILE A 104 8.96 22.19 -22.68
CA ILE A 104 7.54 22.02 -23.06
C ILE A 104 6.62 22.71 -22.06
N TYR A 105 6.86 22.53 -20.76
CA TYR A 105 6.07 23.18 -19.71
C TYR A 105 6.13 24.72 -19.80
N MET A 106 7.32 25.28 -20.06
CA MET A 106 7.50 26.73 -20.25
C MET A 106 6.81 27.25 -21.51
N LEU A 107 6.76 26.45 -22.59
CA LEU A 107 6.05 26.82 -23.81
C LEU A 107 4.52 26.80 -23.61
N SER A 108 3.98 25.85 -22.85
CA SER A 108 2.54 25.77 -22.56
C SER A 108 2.02 26.92 -21.69
N GLN A 109 2.87 27.51 -20.84
CA GLN A 109 2.48 28.67 -20.02
C GLN A 109 2.27 29.95 -20.84
N LYS A 110 2.79 30.02 -22.07
CA LYS A 110 2.78 31.26 -22.86
C LYS A 110 1.44 31.57 -23.53
N GLU A 111 0.50 30.63 -23.60
CA GLU A 111 -0.78 30.81 -24.30
C GLU A 111 -1.93 31.34 -23.44
N LEU A 112 -1.74 31.56 -22.13
CA LEU A 112 -2.82 31.97 -21.22
C LEU A 112 -2.66 33.40 -20.71
N SER A 113 -2.60 34.36 -21.64
CA SER A 113 -2.60 35.80 -21.30
C SER A 113 -3.31 36.60 -22.37
N GLU A 114 -4.59 36.32 -22.60
CA GLU A 114 -5.51 37.29 -23.19
C GLU A 114 -6.32 37.96 -22.05
N PRO A 115 -6.27 39.29 -21.93
CA PRO A 115 -7.13 40.01 -21.00
C PRO A 115 -8.53 40.16 -21.62
N GLU A 116 -9.48 39.29 -21.25
CA GLU A 116 -10.89 39.51 -21.55
C GLU A 116 -11.42 40.73 -20.77
N SER A 117 -11.73 41.78 -21.51
CA SER A 117 -12.35 43.00 -21.04
C SER A 117 -13.84 42.81 -20.76
N MET A 118 -14.25 43.23 -19.55
CA MET A 118 -15.55 43.80 -19.17
C MET A 118 -16.74 43.59 -20.12
N THR A 119 -17.71 42.77 -19.68
CA THR A 119 -19.13 43.14 -19.79
C THR A 119 -19.85 42.85 -18.48
N SER A 120 -20.71 43.79 -18.09
CA SER A 120 -21.40 43.86 -16.80
C SER A 120 -22.53 42.84 -16.69
N ASP A 121 -22.34 41.81 -15.86
CA ASP A 121 -23.43 40.94 -15.37
C ASP A 121 -23.42 40.94 -13.83
N THR A 122 -24.06 41.97 -13.25
CA THR A 122 -24.11 42.19 -11.79
C THR A 122 -25.43 41.68 -11.16
N GLU A 123 -26.36 41.10 -11.91
CA GLU A 123 -27.70 40.77 -11.38
C GLU A 123 -28.00 39.27 -11.12
N LEU A 124 -27.11 38.34 -11.46
CA LEU A 124 -27.34 36.89 -11.28
C LEU A 124 -26.50 36.23 -10.17
N ARG A 125 -25.88 37.02 -9.29
CA ARG A 125 -24.93 36.53 -8.29
C ARG A 125 -25.50 36.35 -6.87
N MET A 126 -26.76 36.74 -6.62
CA MET A 126 -27.35 36.69 -5.27
C MET A 126 -27.93 35.33 -4.85
N ASP A 127 -28.19 34.38 -5.77
CA ASP A 127 -28.83 33.09 -5.40
C ASP A 127 -27.89 31.87 -5.35
N LEU A 128 -26.65 31.97 -5.83
CA LEU A 128 -25.71 30.84 -5.78
C LEU A 128 -25.14 30.57 -4.38
N GLN A 129 -25.07 31.60 -3.53
CA GLN A 129 -24.64 31.46 -2.13
C GLN A 129 -25.71 30.79 -1.25
N ALA A 130 -26.98 30.85 -1.66
CA ALA A 130 -28.06 30.12 -0.99
C ALA A 130 -28.02 28.61 -1.29
N LEU A 131 -27.48 28.21 -2.44
CA LEU A 131 -27.39 26.81 -2.86
C LEU A 131 -26.15 26.09 -2.31
N SER A 132 -25.09 26.80 -1.89
CA SER A 132 -23.90 26.17 -1.30
C SER A 132 -24.18 25.46 0.03
N HIS A 133 -25.25 25.84 0.73
CA HIS A 133 -25.70 25.17 1.96
C HIS A 133 -26.47 23.86 1.71
N LEU A 134 -26.81 23.54 0.45
CA LEU A 134 -27.57 22.32 0.13
C LEU A 134 -26.67 21.11 -0.14
N ILE A 135 -25.36 21.30 -0.35
CA ILE A 135 -24.44 20.19 -0.47
C ILE A 135 -24.04 19.80 0.96
N PRO A 136 -24.34 18.57 1.41
CA PRO A 136 -23.92 18.14 2.73
C PRO A 136 -22.38 18.16 2.79
N GLU A 137 -21.82 18.82 3.80
CA GLU A 137 -20.36 18.95 4.01
C GLU A 137 -19.66 17.59 3.98
N THR A 138 -20.37 16.53 4.40
CA THR A 138 -19.91 15.13 4.33
C THR A 138 -19.51 14.68 2.93
N PHE A 139 -20.16 15.18 1.88
CA PHE A 139 -19.84 14.83 0.49
C PHE A 139 -18.48 15.38 0.07
N ILE A 140 -18.15 16.62 0.46
CA ILE A 140 -16.86 17.24 0.15
C ILE A 140 -15.75 16.44 0.84
N ILE A 141 -15.97 16.08 2.11
CA ILE A 141 -15.04 15.29 2.91
C ILE A 141 -14.81 13.91 2.28
N GLU A 142 -15.89 13.21 1.95
CA GLU A 142 -15.82 11.87 1.34
C GLU A 142 -15.10 11.92 -0.01
N ASP A 143 -15.42 12.89 -0.86
CA ASP A 143 -14.83 13.03 -2.18
C ASP A 143 -13.31 13.25 -2.12
N PHE A 144 -12.79 14.12 -1.25
CA PHE A 144 -11.34 14.33 -1.20
C PHE A 144 -10.59 13.13 -0.63
N ILE A 145 -11.14 12.45 0.40
CA ILE A 145 -10.55 11.22 0.94
C ILE A 145 -10.55 10.14 -0.14
N GLN A 146 -11.67 9.98 -0.85
CA GLN A 146 -11.80 9.01 -1.91
C GLN A 146 -10.86 9.32 -3.09
N ARG A 147 -10.66 10.59 -3.44
CA ARG A 147 -9.68 11.01 -4.46
C ARG A 147 -8.26 10.64 -4.05
N PHE A 148 -7.88 10.89 -2.80
CA PHE A 148 -6.56 10.51 -2.28
C PHE A 148 -6.33 8.99 -2.36
N ILE A 149 -7.29 8.20 -1.86
CA ILE A 149 -7.24 6.73 -1.92
C ILE A 149 -7.15 6.21 -3.36
N ARG A 150 -7.98 6.76 -4.27
CA ARG A 150 -8.06 6.32 -5.66
C ARG A 150 -6.80 6.64 -6.45
N LYS A 151 -6.18 7.79 -6.19
CA LYS A 151 -4.90 8.17 -6.82
C LYS A 151 -3.78 7.19 -6.45
N ASN A 152 -3.89 6.56 -5.27
CA ASN A 152 -2.92 5.62 -4.71
C ASN A 152 -1.47 6.16 -4.75
N ASP A 153 -1.35 7.46 -4.56
CA ASP A 153 -0.08 8.17 -4.59
C ASP A 153 0.33 8.50 -3.16
N TRP A 154 1.17 7.63 -2.60
CA TRP A 154 1.69 7.73 -1.24
C TRP A 154 3.01 8.50 -1.17
N SER A 155 3.33 9.32 -2.18
CA SER A 155 4.49 10.21 -2.12
C SER A 155 4.34 11.28 -1.04
N ASP A 156 5.47 11.82 -0.57
CA ASP A 156 5.50 12.81 0.51
C ASP A 156 4.70 14.07 0.14
N THR A 157 4.76 14.49 -1.12
CA THR A 157 3.98 15.62 -1.65
C THR A 157 2.47 15.37 -1.57
N SER A 158 2.00 14.18 -1.96
CA SER A 158 0.58 13.86 -1.91
C SER A 158 0.06 13.70 -0.48
N ARG A 159 0.86 13.10 0.42
CA ARG A 159 0.51 13.03 1.85
C ARG A 159 0.45 14.42 2.48
N GLN A 160 1.40 15.29 2.18
CA GLN A 160 1.43 16.66 2.68
C GLN A 160 0.22 17.47 2.19
N ALA A 161 -0.10 17.39 0.91
CA ALA A 161 -1.29 18.04 0.36
C ALA A 161 -2.58 17.50 1.01
N PHE A 162 -2.64 16.19 1.31
CA PHE A 162 -3.76 15.64 2.08
C PHE A 162 -3.83 16.24 3.49
N LEU A 163 -2.71 16.29 4.21
CA LEU A 163 -2.66 16.86 5.56
C LEU A 163 -3.06 18.32 5.59
N GLU A 164 -2.65 19.13 4.61
CA GLU A 164 -3.05 20.54 4.52
C GLU A 164 -4.57 20.70 4.37
N ASN A 165 -5.18 19.91 3.47
CA ASN A 165 -6.63 19.90 3.30
C ASN A 165 -7.34 19.38 4.57
N TRP A 166 -6.82 18.31 5.19
CA TRP A 166 -7.35 17.73 6.42
C TRP A 166 -7.29 18.72 7.59
N LEU A 167 -6.18 19.44 7.74
CA LEU A 167 -6.00 20.41 8.81
C LEU A 167 -6.79 21.70 8.58
N SER A 168 -7.22 21.98 7.34
CA SER A 168 -8.13 23.08 7.03
C SER A 168 -9.58 22.84 7.48
N LEU A 169 -9.95 21.57 7.73
CA LEU A 169 -11.24 21.20 8.29
C LEU A 169 -11.32 21.60 9.77
N SER A 170 -12.53 21.99 10.19
CA SER A 170 -12.86 22.19 11.60
C SER A 170 -12.70 20.89 12.40
N PRO A 171 -12.49 20.98 13.73
CA PRO A 171 -12.46 19.80 14.60
C PRO A 171 -13.70 18.90 14.47
N GLU A 172 -14.88 19.49 14.32
CA GLU A 172 -16.17 18.79 14.17
C GLU A 172 -16.27 18.06 12.84
N GLU A 173 -15.82 18.68 11.74
CA GLU A 173 -15.74 18.05 10.42
C GLU A 173 -14.75 16.87 10.41
N ARG A 174 -13.59 17.02 11.05
CA ARG A 174 -12.61 15.91 11.18
C ARG A 174 -13.19 14.74 11.96
N GLN A 175 -13.89 15.00 13.05
CA GLN A 175 -14.55 13.96 13.83
C GLN A 175 -15.62 13.24 12.98
N THR A 176 -16.45 14.01 12.28
CA THR A 176 -17.45 13.48 11.34
C THR A 176 -16.79 12.63 10.26
N ALA A 177 -15.68 13.10 9.69
CA ALA A 177 -14.92 12.40 8.66
C ALA A 177 -14.40 11.03 9.14
N LEU A 178 -13.97 10.93 10.40
CA LEU A 178 -13.51 9.67 11.01
C LEU A 178 -14.64 8.67 11.24
N GLU A 179 -15.88 9.13 11.42
CA GLU A 179 -17.07 8.28 11.59
C GLU A 179 -17.61 7.73 10.26
N LEU A 180 -17.23 8.31 9.13
CA LEU A 180 -17.68 7.86 7.81
C LEU A 180 -17.04 6.53 7.40
N PRO A 181 -17.75 5.66 6.64
CA PRO A 181 -17.19 4.40 6.13
C PRO A 181 -15.90 4.55 5.31
N ILE A 182 -15.70 5.69 4.67
CA ILE A 182 -14.48 5.99 3.88
C ILE A 182 -13.23 6.09 4.77
N SER A 183 -13.36 6.42 6.06
CA SER A 183 -12.23 6.46 7.01
C SER A 183 -11.66 5.06 7.24
N ASN A 184 -12.51 4.03 7.28
CA ASN A 184 -12.09 2.63 7.38
C ASN A 184 -11.30 2.20 6.13
N GLN A 185 -11.69 2.70 4.95
CA GLN A 185 -10.95 2.45 3.73
C GLN A 185 -9.58 3.13 3.76
N LEU A 186 -9.51 4.39 4.21
CA LEU A 186 -8.25 5.11 4.41
C LEU A 186 -7.34 4.36 5.39
N THR A 187 -7.87 3.92 6.52
CA THR A 187 -7.15 3.13 7.54
C THR A 187 -6.58 1.84 6.95
N ASN A 188 -7.38 1.09 6.21
CA ASN A 188 -6.93 -0.15 5.57
C ASN A 188 -5.83 0.12 4.53
N LYS A 189 -5.93 1.24 3.78
CA LYS A 189 -4.91 1.60 2.80
C LYS A 189 -3.58 2.03 3.44
N ILE A 190 -3.62 2.77 4.55
CA ILE A 190 -2.43 3.08 5.34
C ILE A 190 -1.77 1.78 5.84
N TYR A 191 -2.59 0.84 6.33
CA TYR A 191 -2.09 -0.46 6.79
C TYR A 191 -1.46 -1.29 5.66
N GLU A 192 -2.09 -1.35 4.48
CA GLU A 192 -1.51 -1.99 3.29
C GLU A 192 -0.13 -1.40 2.94
N GLN A 193 -0.01 -0.08 2.94
CA GLN A 193 1.26 0.61 2.68
C GLN A 193 2.33 0.30 3.73
N LEU A 194 1.96 0.20 5.02
CA LEU A 194 2.89 -0.22 6.07
C LEU A 194 3.41 -1.65 5.85
N ILE A 195 2.56 -2.58 5.43
CA ILE A 195 2.99 -3.94 5.07
C ILE A 195 3.96 -3.92 3.89
N GLU A 196 3.67 -3.11 2.87
CA GLU A 196 4.53 -2.96 1.70
C GLU A 196 5.92 -2.45 2.08
N GLN A 197 6.00 -1.37 2.87
CA GLN A 197 7.29 -0.84 3.34
C GLN A 197 8.04 -1.86 4.21
N ARG A 198 7.34 -2.72 4.94
CA ARG A 198 7.99 -3.82 5.69
C ARG A 198 8.54 -4.90 4.77
N ALA A 199 7.83 -5.25 3.71
CA ALA A 199 8.35 -6.17 2.72
C ALA A 199 9.64 -5.61 2.09
N LEU A 200 9.65 -4.31 1.75
CA LEU A 200 10.83 -3.62 1.22
C LEU A 200 12.00 -3.60 2.22
N TYR A 201 11.71 -3.39 3.51
CA TYR A 201 12.72 -3.47 4.58
C TYR A 201 13.45 -4.83 4.58
N GLN A 202 12.74 -5.93 4.34
CA GLN A 202 13.34 -7.27 4.29
C GLN A 202 14.19 -7.51 3.05
N VAL A 203 13.92 -6.80 1.94
CA VAL A 203 14.60 -6.99 0.65
C VAL A 203 15.93 -6.23 0.56
N GLY A 204 16.15 -5.22 1.41
CA GLY A 204 17.48 -4.60 1.58
C GLY A 204 17.48 -3.07 1.68
N ASP A 205 16.37 -2.42 1.39
CA ASP A 205 16.25 -0.95 1.50
C ASP A 205 15.80 -0.54 2.92
N LYS A 206 16.63 -0.85 3.91
CA LYS A 206 16.23 -0.77 5.33
C LYS A 206 15.97 0.65 5.80
N GLU A 207 16.84 1.60 5.44
CA GLU A 207 16.80 2.96 5.98
C GLU A 207 15.61 3.75 5.42
N ASP A 208 15.41 3.73 4.10
CA ASP A 208 14.29 4.42 3.47
C ASP A 208 12.95 3.80 3.86
N SER A 209 12.88 2.47 3.94
CA SER A 209 11.67 1.77 4.39
C SER A 209 11.31 2.11 5.84
N MET A 210 12.29 2.18 6.74
CA MET A 210 12.05 2.56 8.15
C MET A 210 11.65 4.03 8.30
N ARG A 211 12.24 4.93 7.51
CA ARG A 211 11.82 6.33 7.46
C ARG A 211 10.36 6.44 7.01
N LYS A 212 10.00 5.82 5.89
CA LYS A 212 8.63 5.84 5.36
C LYS A 212 7.62 5.20 6.32
N GLN A 213 7.97 4.10 6.99
CA GLN A 213 7.11 3.51 8.01
C GLN A 213 6.81 4.50 9.15
N ARG A 214 7.83 5.22 9.65
CA ARG A 214 7.62 6.23 10.69
C ARG A 214 6.72 7.37 10.21
N GLU A 215 6.95 7.86 9.00
CA GLU A 215 6.14 8.91 8.39
C GLU A 215 4.68 8.48 8.18
N LEU A 216 4.42 7.23 7.81
CA LEU A 216 3.06 6.69 7.67
C LEU A 216 2.35 6.56 9.02
N VAL A 217 3.07 6.16 10.07
CA VAL A 217 2.52 6.11 11.44
C VAL A 217 2.21 7.51 11.95
N GLU A 218 3.12 8.47 11.75
CA GLU A 218 2.91 9.87 12.12
C GLU A 218 1.74 10.49 11.33
N PHE A 219 1.65 10.22 10.03
CA PHE A 219 0.53 10.62 9.19
C PHE A 219 -0.80 10.11 9.77
N ALA A 220 -0.89 8.82 10.12
CA ALA A 220 -2.08 8.23 10.74
C ALA A 220 -2.43 8.86 12.10
N GLU A 221 -1.42 9.19 12.90
CA GLU A 221 -1.57 9.84 14.20
C GLU A 221 -2.12 11.27 14.04
N ILE A 222 -1.59 12.07 13.11
CA ILE A 222 -2.04 13.45 12.83
C ILE A 222 -3.50 13.49 12.39
N ILE A 223 -3.92 12.53 11.56
CA ILE A 223 -5.32 12.46 11.09
C ILE A 223 -6.28 11.86 12.13
N GLY A 224 -5.77 11.37 13.27
CA GLY A 224 -6.58 10.85 14.37
C GLY A 224 -7.03 9.39 14.19
N ILE A 225 -6.34 8.61 13.36
CA ILE A 225 -6.64 7.17 13.22
C ILE A 225 -5.98 6.41 14.37
N ASP A 226 -6.80 5.90 15.29
CA ASP A 226 -6.39 5.00 16.36
C ASP A 226 -6.63 3.53 15.96
N ASP A 227 -5.67 2.94 15.23
CA ASP A 227 -5.69 1.52 14.90
C ASP A 227 -4.48 0.80 15.52
N SER A 228 -4.76 -0.23 16.34
CA SER A 228 -3.74 -1.07 16.98
C SER A 228 -2.76 -1.70 15.98
N ARG A 229 -3.21 -2.02 14.76
CA ARG A 229 -2.38 -2.60 13.69
C ARG A 229 -1.30 -1.64 13.20
N ILE A 230 -1.55 -0.34 13.32
CA ILE A 230 -0.62 0.74 12.96
C ILE A 230 0.36 1.01 14.12
N ARG A 231 -0.10 0.95 15.38
CA ARG A 231 0.67 1.36 16.58
C ARG A 231 1.74 0.37 17.07
N VAL A 232 1.52 -0.95 16.96
CA VAL A 232 2.32 -1.98 17.65
C VAL A 232 3.81 -2.01 17.25
N GLN A 233 4.23 -1.26 16.23
CA GLN A 233 5.52 -1.44 15.58
C GLN A 233 6.66 -0.54 16.10
N ARG A 234 6.39 0.43 16.99
CA ARG A 234 7.44 1.30 17.54
C ARG A 234 8.38 0.56 18.52
N THR A 235 8.00 -0.62 19.01
CA THR A 235 8.58 -1.23 20.21
C THR A 235 9.73 -2.23 19.98
N GLU A 236 9.92 -2.81 18.80
CA GLU A 236 10.87 -3.91 18.64
C GLU A 236 12.33 -3.49 18.38
N ASP A 237 12.57 -2.28 17.85
CA ASP A 237 13.94 -1.87 17.50
C ASP A 237 14.68 -1.12 18.64
N SER A 238 13.97 -0.73 19.71
CA SER A 238 14.61 -0.12 20.89
C SER A 238 15.18 -1.15 21.88
N GLY A 239 15.04 -2.45 21.60
CA GLY A 239 15.39 -3.54 22.50
C GLY A 239 16.86 -4.01 22.45
N LYS A 240 17.64 -3.58 21.45
CA LYS A 240 19.10 -3.79 21.47
C LYS A 240 19.79 -2.67 22.24
N ASN A 241 19.42 -2.55 23.51
CA ASN A 241 20.33 -1.97 24.49
C ASN A 241 21.60 -2.82 24.44
N ASN A 242 22.66 -2.24 23.90
CA ASN A 242 24.01 -2.64 24.26
C ASN A 242 24.04 -2.81 25.78
N PRO A 243 24.45 -3.96 26.33
CA PRO A 243 24.78 -4.01 27.75
C PRO A 243 25.78 -2.87 28.00
N LEU A 244 25.50 -2.04 29.01
CA LEU A 244 26.44 -1.01 29.44
C LEU A 244 27.84 -1.66 29.49
N PRO A 245 28.90 -1.04 28.93
CA PRO A 245 30.24 -1.50 29.21
C PRO A 245 30.39 -1.49 30.74
N ASP A 246 30.64 -2.66 31.30
CA ASP A 246 31.01 -2.86 32.69
C ASP A 246 32.28 -2.04 32.94
N THR A 247 32.12 -0.78 33.35
CA THR A 247 33.22 0.05 33.80
C THR A 247 33.62 -0.47 35.17
N GLY A 248 34.42 -1.54 35.16
CA GLY A 248 35.08 -2.09 36.33
C GLY A 248 35.99 -1.05 36.98
N ILE A 249 35.41 -0.21 37.84
CA ILE A 249 36.16 0.63 38.78
C ILE A 249 36.21 -0.16 40.08
N SER A 250 37.25 -0.98 40.22
CA SER A 250 37.63 -1.58 41.49
C SER A 250 38.07 -0.48 42.46
N PRO A 251 37.49 -0.36 43.66
CA PRO A 251 38.03 0.50 44.69
C PRO A 251 39.29 -0.16 45.27
N LYS A 252 40.45 0.50 45.14
CA LYS A 252 41.63 0.17 45.93
C LYS A 252 41.39 0.68 47.36
N LEU A 253 41.38 -0.26 48.31
CA LEU A 253 41.56 -0.03 49.75
C LEU A 253 43.03 0.27 50.05
#